data_AF-A0A4Q2A5C4-F1
#
_entry.id   AF-A0A4Q2A5C4-F1
#
_cell.length_a   1.000
_cell.length_b   1.000
_cell.length_c   1.000
_cell.angle_alpha   90.00
_cell.angle_beta   90.00
_cell.angle_gamma   90.00
#
_symmetry.space_group_name_H-M   'P 1'
#
loop_
_entity.id
_entity.type
_entity.pdbx_description
1 polymer ?
#
loop_
_entity_poly.entity_id
_entity_poly.type
_entity_poly.pdbx_seq_one_letter_code
_entity_poly.pdbx_strand_id
1 'polypeptide(L)'
;MIKNFITMAALSISTLSIGGAAVAKNLVSAEDSADFTTPNPSFDRHLSSSGPQGAISDATSPSSHNNSRVRRGAETFTYLRCYYRIATEPIRTITVVPRPGGGTSTIESTRISYAHNYEWAKNSSGDYYRIAGQWGSGQGSEVNVFMYYTNSSLNDIKNACVSTLAQLRPGKQLGKYFAANNDSSYDYEIWSNQENQNRQFDRIVSFGDSLSDTHNFYNISDWNIPQRDSWALGRFSNGKVWTEHLADNMQIPQYNFAIGTSGVSPSTLGLVKGLGEQVSAFGVAVRNNAQGYRIERTLFTIFTGANDVMTYNTPAAQIVSAHENALTSLLNQGARHIVVMKLPDVTKTPRYVNDHNTSEMRAKVSAVNSGLDDVVSRLNSQWGGQSATITLFDTYSKFNEFLRNPGAYNMTNVTSPCIQYNGDTSFDYLVSRHFCENYDNYLFWDTVHPTSRTHKLLADAVMNELNLR
;
A
#
# COMPACT_ATOMS: atom_id res chain seq x y z
N MET A 1 25.25 3.13 -17.05
CA MET A 1 25.09 1.81 -16.38
C MET A 1 23.62 1.54 -16.01
N ILE A 2 22.67 1.98 -16.84
CA ILE A 2 21.22 1.90 -16.61
C ILE A 2 20.62 1.46 -17.94
N LYS A 3 20.29 0.17 -18.07
CA LYS A 3 19.47 -0.39 -19.17
C LYS A 3 18.94 -1.82 -18.93
N ASN A 4 19.18 -2.45 -17.77
CA ASN A 4 18.83 -3.86 -17.53
C ASN A 4 17.78 -4.13 -16.43
N PHE A 5 17.07 -3.13 -15.90
CA PHE A 5 16.16 -3.33 -14.76
C PHE A 5 14.70 -3.65 -15.09
N ILE A 6 14.33 -3.85 -16.37
CA ILE A 6 12.92 -4.14 -16.77
C ILE A 6 12.62 -5.65 -16.88
N THR A 7 13.59 -6.53 -16.66
CA THR A 7 13.37 -7.99 -16.64
C THR A 7 13.65 -8.54 -15.25
N MET A 8 12.64 -8.53 -14.35
CA MET A 8 12.48 -9.48 -13.21
C MET A 8 11.49 -8.99 -12.13
N ALA A 9 10.27 -8.55 -12.51
CA ALA A 9 9.14 -8.49 -11.57
C ALA A 9 7.97 -9.41 -11.96
N ALA A 10 8.12 -10.18 -13.05
CA ALA A 10 7.16 -11.18 -13.50
C ALA A 10 7.89 -12.41 -14.04
N LEU A 11 8.36 -13.29 -13.15
CA LEU A 11 8.81 -14.62 -13.52
C LEU A 11 8.50 -15.62 -12.39
N SER A 12 7.22 -15.96 -12.33
CA SER A 12 6.75 -17.28 -11.92
C SER A 12 5.67 -17.72 -12.91
N ILE A 13 6.09 -17.97 -14.16
CA ILE A 13 5.30 -18.78 -15.11
C ILE A 13 6.15 -19.99 -15.44
N SER A 14 5.86 -21.11 -14.78
CA SER A 14 6.28 -22.42 -15.25
C SER A 14 5.38 -22.84 -16.42
N THR A 15 6.03 -22.92 -17.59
CA THR A 15 5.78 -23.82 -18.73
C THR A 15 4.47 -23.73 -19.52
N LEU A 16 4.56 -23.21 -20.75
CA LEU A 16 4.31 -24.02 -21.95
C LEU A 16 5.05 -23.42 -23.16
N SER A 17 5.64 -24.33 -23.91
CA SER A 17 6.58 -24.14 -24.99
C SER A 17 5.91 -23.88 -26.34
N ILE A 18 6.58 -23.07 -27.17
CA ILE A 18 6.54 -23.00 -28.64
C ILE A 18 5.42 -22.14 -29.26
N GLY A 19 5.88 -21.05 -29.92
CA GLY A 19 5.24 -20.53 -31.13
C GLY A 19 4.84 -19.07 -31.06
N GLY A 20 5.60 -18.18 -31.71
CA GLY A 20 5.10 -16.85 -32.08
C GLY A 20 6.03 -15.68 -31.79
N ALA A 21 7.21 -15.66 -32.40
CA ALA A 21 7.88 -14.41 -32.67
C ALA A 21 7.06 -13.58 -33.67
N ALA A 22 7.10 -12.25 -33.52
CA ALA A 22 6.52 -11.21 -34.38
C ALA A 22 5.05 -10.85 -34.15
N VAL A 23 4.79 -9.92 -33.22
CA VAL A 23 4.10 -8.65 -33.52
C VAL A 23 4.61 -7.58 -32.54
N ALA A 24 5.80 -7.03 -32.82
CA ALA A 24 6.26 -5.79 -32.22
C ALA A 24 6.38 -4.77 -33.35
N LYS A 25 5.27 -4.09 -33.67
CA LYS A 25 5.26 -2.80 -34.40
C LYS A 25 3.84 -2.27 -34.46
N ASN A 26 3.73 -0.98 -34.17
CA ASN A 26 2.57 -0.11 -34.29
C ASN A 26 1.60 -0.16 -33.10
N LEU A 27 1.83 0.71 -32.13
CA LEU A 27 0.80 1.58 -31.55
C LEU A 27 1.51 2.84 -31.04
N VAL A 28 1.48 3.89 -31.87
CA VAL A 28 1.80 5.27 -31.51
C VAL A 28 0.52 6.10 -31.67
N SER A 29 0.38 7.05 -30.75
CA SER A 29 -0.46 8.25 -30.71
C SER A 29 -1.98 8.10 -30.59
N ALA A 30 -2.48 8.43 -29.40
CA ALA A 30 -3.32 9.61 -29.25
C ALA A 30 -2.92 10.31 -27.95
N GLU A 31 -2.28 11.48 -28.11
CA GLU A 31 -1.98 12.42 -27.03
C GLU A 31 -3.28 13.05 -26.54
N ASP A 32 -3.45 13.10 -25.23
CA ASP A 32 -3.92 14.32 -24.58
C ASP A 32 -2.80 14.77 -23.65
N SER A 33 -2.23 15.91 -23.99
CA SER A 33 -1.05 16.51 -23.37
C SER A 33 -1.39 17.06 -21.98
N ALA A 34 -0.97 16.35 -20.96
CA ALA A 34 -0.45 16.96 -19.74
C ALA A 34 1.00 16.51 -19.64
N ASP A 35 1.92 17.46 -19.72
CA ASP A 35 3.36 17.27 -19.60
C ASP A 35 3.69 16.77 -18.18
N PHE A 36 3.58 15.45 -17.98
CA PHE A 36 4.06 14.78 -16.79
C PHE A 36 5.49 14.35 -17.09
N THR A 37 6.46 15.18 -16.75
CA THR A 37 7.85 14.71 -16.69
C THR A 37 7.90 13.55 -15.71
N THR A 38 8.14 12.33 -16.21
CA THR A 38 8.34 11.17 -15.34
C THR A 38 9.48 11.47 -14.37
N PRO A 39 9.28 11.33 -13.05
CA PRO A 39 10.31 11.58 -12.05
C PRO A 39 11.61 10.86 -12.35
N ASN A 40 12.72 11.58 -12.20
CA ASN A 40 14.05 10.98 -12.29
C ASN A 40 14.61 10.77 -10.88
N PRO A 41 14.69 9.52 -10.39
CA PRO A 41 15.12 9.22 -9.02
C PRO A 41 16.50 9.76 -8.65
N SER A 42 17.35 10.12 -9.64
CA SER A 42 18.65 10.74 -9.35
C SER A 42 18.54 12.10 -8.64
N PHE A 43 17.39 12.78 -8.74
CA PHE A 43 17.18 14.11 -8.16
C PHE A 43 16.30 14.12 -6.91
N ASP A 44 15.91 12.96 -6.41
CA ASP A 44 14.95 12.78 -5.32
C ASP A 44 15.36 13.49 -4.00
N ARG A 45 16.65 13.70 -3.76
CA ARG A 45 17.19 14.35 -2.55
C ARG A 45 17.44 15.86 -2.66
N HIS A 46 17.13 16.48 -3.80
CA HIS A 46 17.39 17.90 -4.02
C HIS A 46 16.30 18.78 -3.42
N LEU A 47 16.63 19.62 -2.43
CA LEU A 47 15.70 20.56 -1.83
C LEU A 47 16.03 21.98 -2.27
N SER A 48 15.05 22.66 -2.89
CA SER A 48 15.17 24.07 -3.28
C SER A 48 14.45 24.99 -2.30
N SER A 49 15.08 26.14 -2.02
CA SER A 49 14.50 27.21 -1.20
C SER A 49 13.50 28.09 -1.97
N SER A 50 13.41 27.98 -3.29
CA SER A 50 12.44 28.72 -4.13
C SER A 50 11.14 27.94 -4.34
N GLY A 51 11.13 26.64 -4.08
CA GLY A 51 9.94 25.78 -4.18
C GLY A 51 10.27 24.38 -4.71
N PRO A 52 9.32 23.44 -4.69
CA PRO A 52 9.51 22.08 -5.20
C PRO A 52 9.70 22.02 -6.72
N GLN A 53 9.34 23.09 -7.43
CA GLN A 53 9.52 23.24 -8.88
C GLN A 53 10.68 24.20 -9.23
N GLY A 54 11.50 24.58 -8.24
CA GLY A 54 12.68 25.42 -8.46
C GLY A 54 13.78 24.69 -9.24
N ALA A 55 14.65 25.43 -9.92
CA ALA A 55 15.75 24.85 -10.69
C ALA A 55 16.69 24.03 -9.79
N ILE A 56 17.20 22.90 -10.32
CA ILE A 56 18.15 22.02 -9.61
C ILE A 56 19.44 22.78 -9.22
N SER A 57 19.79 23.84 -9.96
CA SER A 57 20.92 24.74 -9.64
C SER A 57 20.78 25.47 -8.30
N ASP A 58 19.55 25.64 -7.81
CA ASP A 58 19.24 26.31 -6.54
C ASP A 58 19.15 25.31 -5.37
N ALA A 59 19.33 24.02 -5.64
CA ALA A 59 19.20 22.96 -4.64
C ALA A 59 20.52 22.74 -3.88
N THR A 60 20.44 22.68 -2.55
CA THR A 60 21.57 22.28 -1.72
C THR A 60 21.71 20.76 -1.73
N SER A 61 22.86 20.25 -2.18
CA SER A 61 23.23 18.85 -1.92
C SER A 61 23.52 18.69 -0.42
N PRO A 62 22.97 17.68 0.27
CA PRO A 62 23.38 17.38 1.63
C PRO A 62 24.88 17.08 1.64
N SER A 63 25.66 17.89 2.38
CA SER A 63 27.10 17.72 2.49
C SER A 63 27.43 16.32 3.02
N SER A 64 28.23 15.57 2.29
CA SER A 64 28.79 14.29 2.72
C SER A 64 29.74 14.50 3.91
N HIS A 65 29.24 14.40 5.14
CA HIS A 65 30.09 14.50 6.34
C HIS A 65 30.02 13.25 7.22
N ASN A 66 31.14 12.53 7.16
CA ASN A 66 31.84 11.68 8.13
C ASN A 66 31.09 10.69 9.03
N ASN A 67 31.57 9.44 8.89
CA ASN A 67 31.36 8.26 9.71
C ASN A 67 31.61 8.45 11.21
N SER A 68 30.95 7.59 12.00
CA SER A 68 31.20 7.25 13.42
C SER A 68 30.42 8.01 14.51
N ARG A 69 29.10 8.12 14.36
CA ARG A 69 28.06 7.99 15.41
C ARG A 69 26.70 8.19 14.73
N VAL A 70 25.75 7.26 14.92
CA VAL A 70 24.39 7.38 14.37
C VAL A 70 23.72 8.60 15.01
N ARG A 71 23.75 9.73 14.31
CA ARG A 71 23.07 10.98 14.71
C ARG A 71 21.73 11.03 13.98
N ARG A 72 20.70 11.50 14.70
CA ARG A 72 19.44 11.99 14.11
C ARG A 72 19.74 12.85 12.87
N GLY A 73 18.90 12.78 11.85
CA GLY A 73 19.05 13.60 10.64
C GLY A 73 19.17 15.09 10.98
N ALA A 74 19.82 15.87 10.12
CA ALA A 74 19.87 17.32 10.32
C ALA A 74 18.47 17.92 10.16
N GLU A 75 18.07 18.81 11.07
CA GLU A 75 16.83 19.57 10.95
C GLU A 75 16.83 20.38 9.65
N THR A 76 15.69 20.36 8.96
CA THR A 76 15.47 20.96 7.65
C THR A 76 13.97 21.20 7.47
N PHE A 77 13.54 21.44 6.23
CA PHE A 77 12.15 21.39 5.81
C PHE A 77 11.98 20.49 4.59
N THR A 78 10.73 20.20 4.23
CA THR A 78 10.34 19.59 2.96
C THR A 78 9.01 20.17 2.47
N TYR A 79 8.59 19.85 1.26
CA TYR A 79 7.29 20.23 0.71
C TYR A 79 6.29 19.06 0.81
N LEU A 80 5.04 19.36 0.46
CA LEU A 80 3.91 18.46 0.66
C LEU A 80 3.14 18.28 -0.64
N ARG A 81 3.05 17.05 -1.13
CA ARG A 81 2.16 16.66 -2.24
C ARG A 81 0.79 16.31 -1.70
N CYS A 82 -0.25 16.82 -2.34
CA CYS A 82 -1.64 16.61 -1.99
C CYS A 82 -2.35 15.89 -3.14
N TYR A 83 -2.44 14.57 -3.04
CA TYR A 83 -3.04 13.74 -4.08
C TYR A 83 -4.57 13.82 -4.07
N TYR A 84 -5.16 13.84 -5.25
CA TYR A 84 -6.60 13.80 -5.48
C TYR A 84 -6.91 12.93 -6.69
N ARG A 85 -8.13 12.41 -6.74
CA ARG A 85 -8.63 11.65 -7.90
C ARG A 85 -9.02 12.63 -9.01
N ILE A 86 -8.55 12.40 -10.23
CA ILE A 86 -8.83 13.26 -11.39
C ILE A 86 -10.31 13.17 -11.76
N ALA A 87 -10.83 11.97 -11.97
CA ALA A 87 -12.24 11.76 -12.30
C ALA A 87 -13.04 11.48 -11.03
N THR A 88 -14.04 12.32 -10.74
CA THR A 88 -15.03 12.07 -9.67
C THR A 88 -16.25 11.33 -10.20
N GLU A 89 -16.47 11.39 -11.51
CA GLU A 89 -17.58 10.77 -12.23
C GLU A 89 -17.06 9.76 -13.26
N PRO A 90 -17.89 8.80 -13.71
CA PRO A 90 -17.54 7.91 -14.81
C PRO A 90 -17.23 8.72 -16.09
N ILE A 91 -16.06 8.50 -16.70
CA ILE A 91 -15.67 9.15 -17.95
C ILE A 91 -16.41 8.46 -19.10
N ARG A 92 -17.27 9.18 -19.83
CA ARG A 92 -17.87 8.66 -21.06
C ARG A 92 -16.94 8.93 -22.24
N THR A 93 -16.45 7.87 -22.85
CA THR A 93 -15.67 7.90 -24.09
C THR A 93 -16.52 7.35 -25.22
N ILE A 94 -16.77 8.18 -26.22
CA ILE A 94 -17.47 7.81 -27.45
C ILE A 94 -16.42 7.49 -28.52
N THR A 95 -16.27 6.21 -28.85
CA THR A 95 -15.35 5.75 -29.89
C THR A 95 -16.14 5.46 -31.16
N VAL A 96 -15.82 6.16 -32.25
CA VAL A 96 -16.41 5.90 -33.56
C VAL A 96 -15.52 4.91 -34.32
N VAL A 97 -15.99 3.69 -34.50
CA VAL A 97 -15.25 2.61 -35.15
C VAL A 97 -15.77 2.40 -36.59
N PRO A 98 -14.92 2.43 -37.62
CA PRO A 98 -15.31 2.10 -38.99
C PRO A 98 -15.76 0.63 -39.08
N ARG A 99 -16.86 0.36 -39.79
CA ARG A 99 -17.30 -1.02 -40.07
C ARG A 99 -16.68 -1.56 -41.37
N PRO A 100 -16.33 -2.86 -41.42
CA PRO A 100 -16.02 -3.52 -42.68
C PRO A 100 -17.25 -3.47 -43.60
N GLY A 101 -17.14 -2.84 -44.76
CA GLY A 101 -18.24 -2.64 -45.73
C GLY A 101 -18.77 -1.21 -45.87
N GLY A 102 -18.24 -0.25 -45.11
CA GLY A 102 -18.62 1.17 -45.18
C GLY A 102 -19.61 1.57 -44.08
N GLY A 103 -19.42 2.78 -43.54
CA GLY A 103 -20.16 3.32 -42.40
C GLY A 103 -19.38 3.28 -41.08
N THR A 104 -19.93 3.92 -40.05
CA THR A 104 -19.31 4.01 -38.71
C THR A 104 -20.26 3.46 -37.65
N SER A 105 -19.73 2.74 -36.65
CA SER A 105 -20.43 2.40 -35.41
C SER A 105 -19.90 3.22 -34.25
N THR A 106 -20.80 3.83 -33.50
CA THR A 106 -20.48 4.52 -32.26
C THR A 106 -20.50 3.51 -31.10
N ILE A 107 -19.36 3.34 -30.45
CA ILE A 107 -19.24 2.60 -29.18
C ILE A 107 -19.12 3.63 -28.08
N GLU A 108 -20.17 3.78 -27.30
CA GLU A 108 -20.10 4.54 -26.05
C GLU A 108 -19.56 3.61 -24.97
N SER A 109 -18.42 3.96 -24.40
CA SER A 109 -17.84 3.27 -23.25
C SER A 109 -17.81 4.22 -22.07
N THR A 110 -18.32 3.78 -20.93
CA THR A 110 -18.18 4.53 -19.69
C THR A 110 -17.03 3.89 -18.92
N ARG A 111 -15.95 4.64 -18.69
CA ARG A 111 -14.80 4.20 -17.93
C ARG A 111 -14.68 5.03 -16.66
N ILE A 112 -14.87 4.38 -15.53
CA ILE A 112 -14.44 4.94 -14.25
C ILE A 112 -12.91 4.80 -14.22
N SER A 113 -12.19 5.84 -13.78
CA SER A 113 -10.72 5.81 -13.67
C SER A 113 -10.29 6.13 -12.25
N TYR A 114 -9.30 5.40 -11.74
CA TYR A 114 -8.60 5.72 -10.49
C TYR A 114 -7.42 6.66 -10.69
N ALA A 115 -7.27 7.20 -11.91
CA ALA A 115 -6.24 8.18 -12.22
C ALA A 115 -6.28 9.31 -11.20
N HIS A 116 -5.09 9.60 -10.70
CA HIS A 116 -4.85 10.58 -9.65
C HIS A 116 -3.78 11.54 -10.12
N ASN A 117 -3.83 12.74 -9.55
CA ASN A 117 -2.79 13.74 -9.68
C ASN A 117 -2.55 14.36 -8.29
N TYR A 118 -1.58 15.25 -8.18
CA TYR A 118 -1.34 15.99 -6.95
C TYR A 118 -1.18 17.48 -7.20
N GLU A 119 -1.42 18.26 -6.15
CA GLU A 119 -0.97 19.65 -6.08
C GLU A 119 0.09 19.77 -4.99
N TRP A 120 1.04 20.71 -5.16
CA TRP A 120 1.91 21.13 -4.08
C TRP A 120 1.12 22.00 -3.10
N ALA A 121 1.15 21.64 -1.81
CA ALA A 121 0.44 22.37 -0.78
C ALA A 121 0.88 23.83 -0.72
N LYS A 122 -0.08 24.74 -0.46
CA LYS A 122 0.13 26.16 -0.26
C LYS A 122 -0.25 26.57 1.16
N ASN A 123 0.42 27.60 1.68
CA ASN A 123 0.00 28.29 2.90
C ASN A 123 -1.05 29.37 2.58
N SER A 124 -1.55 30.07 3.61
CA SER A 124 -2.56 31.13 3.46
C SER A 124 -2.10 32.33 2.62
N SER A 125 -0.79 32.55 2.48
CA SER A 125 -0.20 33.61 1.65
C SER A 125 -0.04 33.21 0.18
N GLY A 126 -0.28 31.93 -0.17
CA GLY A 126 -0.07 31.39 -1.52
C GLY A 126 1.34 30.84 -1.78
N ASP A 127 2.24 30.91 -0.79
CA ASP A 127 3.57 30.31 -0.88
C ASP A 127 3.50 28.79 -0.68
N TYR A 128 4.51 28.07 -1.14
CA TYR A 128 4.60 26.63 -0.90
C TYR A 128 4.64 26.32 0.61
N TYR A 129 3.74 25.44 1.04
CA TYR A 129 3.69 24.96 2.42
C TYR A 129 4.93 24.12 2.71
N ARG A 130 5.59 24.40 3.83
CA ARG A 130 6.80 23.72 4.27
C ARG A 130 6.54 22.99 5.57
N ILE A 131 6.97 21.74 5.64
CA ILE A 131 6.95 20.95 6.87
C ILE A 131 8.35 21.01 7.44
N ALA A 132 8.51 21.58 8.64
CA ALA A 132 9.78 21.55 9.37
C ALA A 132 10.00 20.17 10.01
N GLY A 133 11.22 19.67 10.02
CA GLY A 133 11.51 18.31 10.47
C GLY A 133 12.83 17.78 9.97
N GLN A 134 12.92 16.46 9.83
CA GLN A 134 14.14 15.79 9.41
C GLN A 134 13.83 14.56 8.54
N TRP A 135 14.69 14.31 7.57
CA TRP A 135 14.69 13.04 6.85
C TRP A 135 15.21 11.92 7.75
N GLY A 136 14.59 10.73 7.66
CA GLY A 136 15.03 9.56 8.42
C GLY A 136 16.50 9.20 8.15
N SER A 137 17.24 8.96 9.23
CA SER A 137 18.63 8.50 9.21
C SER A 137 18.70 6.99 9.52
N GLY A 138 19.25 6.22 8.59
CA GLY A 138 19.52 4.79 8.69
C GLY A 138 20.62 4.42 7.70
N GLN A 139 21.56 3.56 8.09
CA GLN A 139 22.63 3.14 7.19
C GLN A 139 22.05 2.40 5.97
N GLY A 140 22.59 2.73 4.79
CA GLY A 140 22.30 2.05 3.53
C GLY A 140 21.13 2.64 2.76
N SER A 141 21.28 2.72 1.45
CA SER A 141 20.25 3.00 0.44
C SER A 141 19.16 1.91 0.37
N GLU A 142 18.83 1.26 1.49
CA GLU A 142 18.16 -0.04 1.56
C GLU A 142 16.83 -0.01 2.33
N VAL A 143 16.32 1.16 2.70
CA VAL A 143 15.03 1.28 3.40
C VAL A 143 13.94 1.57 2.38
N ASN A 144 13.20 0.54 1.96
CA ASN A 144 12.02 0.69 1.09
C ASN A 144 10.84 1.47 1.72
N VAL A 145 11.05 2.06 2.91
CA VAL A 145 10.08 2.87 3.65
C VAL A 145 10.83 4.12 4.11
N PHE A 146 10.81 5.13 3.26
CA PHE A 146 11.44 6.40 3.59
C PHE A 146 10.41 7.33 4.25
N MET A 147 10.76 7.82 5.43
CA MET A 147 9.85 8.65 6.23
C MET A 147 10.45 10.03 6.49
N TYR A 148 9.60 11.04 6.53
CA TYR A 148 9.91 12.38 7.01
C TYR A 148 9.37 12.57 8.42
N TYR A 149 10.22 12.95 9.37
CA TYR A 149 9.85 13.08 10.78
C TYR A 149 9.64 14.54 11.13
N THR A 150 8.51 14.87 11.74
CA THR A 150 8.13 16.25 12.07
C THR A 150 7.47 16.33 13.44
N ASN A 151 7.53 17.51 14.06
CA ASN A 151 6.71 17.86 15.22
C ASN A 151 5.38 18.53 14.83
N SER A 152 5.13 18.71 13.52
CA SER A 152 3.87 19.27 13.00
C SER A 152 2.71 18.30 13.25
N SER A 153 1.52 18.86 13.48
CA SER A 153 0.30 18.06 13.58
C SER A 153 -0.08 17.49 12.22
N LEU A 154 -0.50 16.23 12.18
CA LEU A 154 -1.05 15.64 10.96
C LEU A 154 -2.36 16.31 10.53
N ASN A 155 -3.11 16.89 11.46
CA ASN A 155 -4.30 17.69 11.13
C ASN A 155 -3.92 18.97 10.39
N ASP A 156 -2.86 19.66 10.81
CA ASP A 156 -2.39 20.87 10.13
C ASP A 156 -1.88 20.55 8.72
N ILE A 157 -1.11 19.47 8.57
CA ILE A 157 -0.64 18.95 7.28
C ILE A 157 -1.82 18.60 6.37
N LYS A 158 -2.81 17.86 6.90
CA LYS A 158 -4.03 17.51 6.17
C LYS A 158 -4.82 18.77 5.76
N ASN A 159 -4.97 19.73 6.66
CA ASN A 159 -5.71 20.96 6.41
C ASN A 159 -5.03 21.83 5.35
N ALA A 160 -3.70 21.87 5.31
CA ALA A 160 -2.95 22.53 4.23
C ALA A 160 -3.32 21.93 2.86
N CYS A 161 -3.37 20.60 2.77
CA CYS A 161 -3.81 19.93 1.55
C CYS A 161 -5.27 20.17 1.20
N VAL A 162 -6.19 20.06 2.16
CA VAL A 162 -7.62 20.30 1.93
C VAL A 162 -7.86 21.73 1.44
N SER A 163 -7.20 22.71 2.06
CA SER A 163 -7.32 24.12 1.68
C SER A 163 -6.75 24.38 0.29
N THR A 164 -5.59 23.78 -0.02
CA THR A 164 -4.97 23.86 -1.35
C THR A 164 -5.88 23.30 -2.43
N LEU A 165 -6.46 22.11 -2.21
CA LEU A 165 -7.34 21.49 -3.19
C LEU A 165 -8.67 22.25 -3.33
N ALA A 166 -9.24 22.77 -2.24
CA ALA A 166 -10.44 23.60 -2.30
C ALA A 166 -10.22 24.86 -3.17
N GLN A 167 -9.03 25.45 -3.10
CA GLN A 167 -8.66 26.64 -3.89
C GLN A 167 -8.31 26.30 -5.34
N LEU A 168 -7.44 25.30 -5.57
CA LEU A 168 -6.87 25.02 -6.88
C LEU A 168 -7.66 24.00 -7.70
N ARG A 169 -8.42 23.12 -7.04
CA ARG A 169 -9.18 22.02 -7.63
C ARG A 169 -10.58 21.90 -6.99
N PRO A 170 -11.46 22.90 -7.15
CA PRO A 170 -12.79 22.89 -6.53
C PRO A 170 -13.55 21.58 -6.78
N GLY A 171 -14.16 21.03 -5.72
CA GLY A 171 -14.91 19.76 -5.77
C GLY A 171 -14.05 18.49 -5.67
N LYS A 172 -12.70 18.59 -5.70
CA LYS A 172 -11.82 17.43 -5.48
C LYS A 172 -11.59 17.19 -3.99
N GLN A 173 -11.53 15.91 -3.62
CA GLN A 173 -11.26 15.47 -2.26
C GLN A 173 -9.81 14.99 -2.13
N LEU A 174 -9.23 15.21 -0.95
CA LEU A 174 -7.89 14.73 -0.61
C LEU A 174 -7.89 13.19 -0.52
N GLY A 175 -7.07 12.54 -1.34
CA GLY A 175 -6.85 11.10 -1.34
C GLY A 175 -5.72 10.67 -0.41
N LYS A 176 -4.51 11.20 -0.62
CA LYS A 176 -3.34 11.05 0.27
C LYS A 176 -2.48 12.31 0.23
N TYR A 177 -1.52 12.37 1.13
CA TYR A 177 -0.48 13.38 1.10
C TYR A 177 0.85 12.77 1.49
N PHE A 178 1.94 13.33 0.95
CA PHE A 178 3.29 12.82 1.17
C PHE A 178 4.29 13.97 1.25
N ALA A 179 5.36 13.77 2.01
CA ALA A 179 6.52 14.64 1.95
C ALA A 179 7.28 14.39 0.66
N ALA A 180 7.78 15.45 0.05
CA ALA A 180 8.61 15.39 -1.16
C ALA A 180 9.39 16.69 -1.32
N ASN A 181 10.63 16.62 -1.78
CA ASN A 181 11.45 17.82 -1.97
C ASN A 181 11.15 18.52 -3.31
N ASN A 182 10.83 17.74 -4.34
CA ASN A 182 10.60 18.21 -5.71
C ASN A 182 9.80 17.17 -6.50
N ASP A 183 9.53 17.41 -7.78
CA ASP A 183 8.74 16.51 -8.63
C ASP A 183 9.41 15.13 -8.84
N SER A 184 10.75 15.06 -8.76
CA SER A 184 11.51 13.82 -8.87
C SER A 184 11.53 12.97 -7.59
N SER A 185 11.06 13.50 -6.47
CA SER A 185 11.05 12.75 -5.22
C SER A 185 10.06 11.58 -5.24
N TYR A 186 10.36 10.49 -4.54
CA TYR A 186 9.34 9.50 -4.20
C TYR A 186 8.30 10.09 -3.24
N ASP A 187 7.24 9.32 -2.93
CA ASP A 187 6.22 9.71 -1.98
C ASP A 187 6.58 9.22 -0.57
N TYR A 188 7.03 10.16 0.29
CA TYR A 188 7.52 9.83 1.62
C TYR A 188 6.43 9.95 2.68
N GLU A 189 6.28 8.89 3.47
CA GLU A 189 5.35 8.87 4.61
C GLU A 189 5.79 9.91 5.67
N ILE A 190 4.84 10.68 6.23
CA ILE A 190 5.16 11.72 7.21
C ILE A 190 4.88 11.21 8.62
N TRP A 191 5.94 10.94 9.38
CA TRP A 191 5.86 10.61 10.80
C TRP A 191 5.71 11.87 11.66
N SER A 192 4.58 12.00 12.36
CA SER A 192 4.47 13.00 13.43
C SER A 192 4.91 12.44 14.77
N ASN A 193 5.78 13.19 15.46
CA ASN A 193 6.19 12.93 16.84
C ASN A 193 5.10 13.34 17.84
N GLN A 194 4.01 13.97 17.40
CA GLN A 194 2.89 14.26 18.30
C GLN A 194 2.19 12.96 18.71
N GLU A 195 1.78 12.90 19.97
CA GLU A 195 1.03 11.80 20.57
C GLU A 195 -0.20 12.36 21.27
N ASN A 196 -1.35 11.69 21.10
CA ASN A 196 -2.58 12.08 21.78
C ASN A 196 -2.70 11.35 23.11
N GLN A 197 -2.08 11.90 24.15
CA GLN A 197 -1.97 11.26 25.46
C GLN A 197 -3.31 10.84 26.10
N ASN A 198 -4.44 11.39 25.63
CA ASN A 198 -5.80 11.11 26.12
C ASN A 198 -6.44 9.84 25.52
N ARG A 199 -5.78 9.15 24.58
CA ARG A 199 -6.29 7.91 23.98
C ARG A 199 -5.54 6.67 24.47
N GLN A 200 -6.18 5.51 24.38
CA GLN A 200 -5.51 4.22 24.63
C GLN A 200 -4.43 3.95 23.57
N PHE A 201 -4.76 4.22 22.30
CA PHE A 201 -3.88 4.09 21.16
C PHE A 201 -3.60 5.45 20.54
N ASP A 202 -2.34 5.69 20.18
CA ASP A 202 -1.94 6.91 19.48
C ASP A 202 -1.80 6.74 17.98
N ARG A 203 -1.46 5.53 17.53
CA ARG A 203 -1.18 5.22 16.14
C ARG A 203 -1.33 3.73 15.85
N ILE A 204 -1.51 3.43 14.57
CA ILE A 204 -1.42 2.09 14.02
C ILE A 204 -0.08 1.95 13.29
N VAL A 205 0.60 0.83 13.44
CA VAL A 205 1.76 0.46 12.61
C VAL A 205 1.50 -0.88 11.96
N SER A 206 1.53 -0.93 10.63
CA SER A 206 1.10 -2.09 9.87
C SER A 206 2.24 -2.75 9.11
N PHE A 207 2.37 -4.06 9.29
CA PHE A 207 3.27 -4.95 8.54
C PHE A 207 2.45 -5.93 7.71
N GLY A 208 2.94 -6.31 6.55
CA GLY A 208 2.16 -7.18 5.69
C GLY A 208 2.57 -7.24 4.24
N ASP A 209 1.62 -7.68 3.44
CA ASP A 209 1.68 -7.75 1.99
C ASP A 209 0.70 -6.76 1.31
N SER A 210 0.28 -7.05 0.07
CA SER A 210 -0.67 -6.25 -0.72
C SER A 210 -2.01 -6.01 -0.06
N LEU A 211 -2.44 -6.85 0.88
CA LEU A 211 -3.69 -6.63 1.61
C LEU A 211 -3.60 -5.46 2.58
N SER A 212 -2.38 -4.99 2.90
CA SER A 212 -2.14 -3.88 3.82
C SER A 212 -1.26 -2.78 3.24
N ASP A 213 -0.54 -3.01 2.13
CA ASP A 213 0.29 -1.98 1.49
C ASP A 213 -0.56 -0.79 1.01
N THR A 214 -0.13 0.40 1.38
CA THR A 214 -0.80 1.64 0.98
C THR A 214 -0.03 2.45 -0.07
N HIS A 215 1.26 2.15 -0.30
CA HIS A 215 2.11 2.86 -1.25
C HIS A 215 3.56 2.34 -1.41
N ASN A 216 4.05 1.47 -0.54
CA ASN A 216 5.47 1.11 -0.51
C ASN A 216 5.89 0.40 -1.78
N PHE A 217 5.12 -0.58 -2.26
CA PHE A 217 5.42 -1.24 -3.54
C PHE A 217 5.21 -0.31 -4.74
N TYR A 218 4.31 0.66 -4.61
CA TYR A 218 4.14 1.70 -5.63
C TYR A 218 5.42 2.53 -5.78
N ASN A 219 6.04 2.98 -4.68
CA ASN A 219 7.35 3.62 -4.74
C ASN A 219 8.45 2.69 -5.27
N ILE A 220 8.53 1.44 -4.79
CA ILE A 220 9.54 0.45 -5.22
C ILE A 220 9.47 0.20 -6.74
N SER A 221 8.27 0.25 -7.31
CA SER A 221 8.03 0.02 -8.73
C SER A 221 8.10 1.28 -9.58
N ASP A 222 8.64 2.40 -9.07
CA ASP A 222 8.65 3.70 -9.74
C ASP A 222 7.24 4.12 -10.21
N TRP A 223 6.25 3.91 -9.34
CA TRP A 223 4.84 4.26 -9.52
C TRP A 223 4.14 3.51 -10.67
N ASN A 224 4.70 2.38 -11.08
CA ASN A 224 4.12 1.56 -12.15
C ASN A 224 3.16 0.50 -11.62
N ILE A 225 3.33 0.03 -10.37
CA ILE A 225 2.56 -1.10 -9.82
C ILE A 225 1.94 -0.79 -8.45
N PRO A 226 0.61 -0.91 -8.29
CA PRO A 226 -0.36 -1.27 -9.33
C PRO A 226 -0.70 -0.07 -10.25
N GLN A 227 -1.18 -0.37 -11.46
CA GLN A 227 -1.44 0.62 -12.49
C GLN A 227 -2.51 1.64 -12.04
N ARG A 228 -2.15 2.94 -12.10
CA ARG A 228 -2.89 4.02 -11.45
C ARG A 228 -4.31 4.29 -11.93
N ASP A 229 -4.68 3.90 -13.15
CA ASP A 229 -6.03 4.12 -13.66
C ASP A 229 -7.01 3.05 -13.17
N SER A 230 -6.49 1.92 -12.69
CA SER A 230 -7.29 0.75 -12.35
C SER A 230 -7.13 0.34 -10.89
N TRP A 231 -6.10 0.80 -10.21
CA TRP A 231 -5.92 0.61 -8.77
C TRP A 231 -5.73 1.96 -8.10
N ALA A 232 -6.29 2.10 -6.90
CA ALA A 232 -6.36 3.38 -6.23
C ALA A 232 -5.01 3.75 -5.61
N LEU A 233 -4.26 4.65 -6.26
CA LEU A 233 -3.13 5.40 -5.67
C LEU A 233 -2.18 4.49 -4.86
N GLY A 234 -1.69 3.44 -5.51
CA GLY A 234 -0.72 2.49 -4.96
C GLY A 234 -1.29 1.33 -4.14
N ARG A 235 -2.60 1.30 -3.84
CA ARG A 235 -3.23 0.15 -3.14
C ARG A 235 -3.55 -0.95 -4.14
N PHE A 236 -3.39 -2.20 -3.74
CA PHE A 236 -3.91 -3.36 -4.46
C PHE A 236 -5.44 -3.51 -4.24
N SER A 237 -6.18 -2.42 -4.42
CA SER A 237 -7.64 -2.36 -4.34
C SER A 237 -8.13 -1.12 -5.07
N ASN A 238 -9.44 -0.91 -5.07
CA ASN A 238 -10.11 0.24 -5.67
C ASN A 238 -10.34 1.39 -4.67
N GLY A 239 -9.61 1.38 -3.55
CA GLY A 239 -9.69 2.41 -2.52
C GLY A 239 -8.82 2.05 -1.31
N LYS A 240 -9.20 2.59 -0.15
CA LYS A 240 -8.55 2.32 1.14
C LYS A 240 -8.52 0.84 1.47
N VAL A 241 -7.38 0.35 1.96
CA VAL A 241 -7.26 -1.00 2.54
C VAL A 241 -7.72 -1.02 4.00
N TRP A 242 -7.83 -2.22 4.59
CA TRP A 242 -8.47 -2.41 5.90
C TRP A 242 -7.77 -1.65 7.03
N THR A 243 -6.44 -1.52 7.00
CA THR A 243 -5.69 -0.76 8.01
C THR A 243 -6.01 0.73 7.95
N GLU A 244 -6.30 1.28 6.76
CA GLU A 244 -6.67 2.68 6.60
C GLU A 244 -8.09 2.93 7.10
N HIS A 245 -9.03 2.02 6.83
CA HIS A 245 -10.37 2.08 7.41
C HIS A 245 -10.35 1.89 8.93
N LEU A 246 -9.48 1.02 9.46
CA LEU A 246 -9.29 0.84 10.89
C LEU A 246 -8.79 2.13 11.55
N ALA A 247 -7.78 2.77 10.94
CA ALA A 247 -7.23 4.06 11.37
C ALA A 247 -8.29 5.18 11.34
N ASP A 248 -9.09 5.25 10.27
CA ASP A 248 -10.19 6.20 10.16
C ASP A 248 -11.23 5.99 11.27
N ASN A 249 -11.67 4.74 11.49
CA ASN A 249 -12.65 4.39 12.52
C ASN A 249 -12.15 4.74 13.93
N MET A 250 -10.87 4.51 14.21
CA MET A 250 -10.23 4.87 15.47
C MET A 250 -9.83 6.36 15.55
N GLN A 251 -9.89 7.07 14.42
CA GLN A 251 -9.44 8.44 14.24
C GLN A 251 -7.99 8.68 14.69
N ILE A 252 -7.09 7.73 14.43
CA ILE A 252 -5.66 7.82 14.74
C ILE A 252 -4.84 7.63 13.45
N PRO A 253 -3.61 8.16 13.38
CA PRO A 253 -2.76 7.93 12.22
C PRO A 253 -2.35 6.47 12.09
N GLN A 254 -2.07 6.06 10.85
CA GLN A 254 -1.40 4.79 10.55
C GLN A 254 -0.05 5.07 9.91
N TYR A 255 0.90 4.17 10.14
CA TYR A 255 2.18 4.13 9.45
C TYR A 255 2.39 2.74 8.86
N ASN A 256 2.67 2.67 7.56
CA ASN A 256 2.62 1.42 6.83
C ASN A 256 4.02 0.95 6.43
N PHE A 257 4.38 -0.25 6.85
CA PHE A 257 5.60 -0.96 6.48
C PHE A 257 5.32 -2.21 5.61
N ALA A 258 4.04 -2.50 5.34
CA ALA A 258 3.62 -3.57 4.43
C ALA A 258 4.09 -3.28 2.99
N ILE A 259 4.40 -4.32 2.23
CA ILE A 259 4.86 -4.21 0.84
C ILE A 259 4.09 -5.18 -0.03
N GLY A 260 3.48 -4.70 -1.12
CA GLY A 260 2.56 -5.43 -2.00
C GLY A 260 2.89 -6.89 -2.27
N THR A 261 4.11 -7.14 -2.75
CA THR A 261 4.55 -8.49 -3.13
C THR A 261 5.35 -9.18 -2.03
N SER A 262 5.23 -8.75 -0.77
CA SER A 262 5.98 -9.36 0.32
C SER A 262 5.46 -10.76 0.62
N GLY A 263 6.38 -11.70 0.83
CA GLY A 263 6.14 -12.90 1.62
C GLY A 263 6.75 -12.75 3.02
N VAL A 264 6.94 -13.87 3.73
CA VAL A 264 7.67 -13.87 5.01
C VAL A 264 9.19 -13.76 4.82
N SER A 265 9.70 -14.15 3.66
CA SER A 265 11.11 -14.02 3.28
C SER A 265 11.32 -12.88 2.30
N PRO A 266 12.50 -12.24 2.28
CA PRO A 266 12.82 -11.20 1.31
C PRO A 266 12.91 -11.77 -0.11
N SER A 267 12.65 -10.93 -1.10
CA SER A 267 12.92 -11.27 -2.50
C SER A 267 14.40 -11.53 -2.75
N THR A 268 14.73 -12.31 -3.78
CA THR A 268 16.11 -12.70 -4.14
C THR A 268 17.08 -11.53 -4.28
N LEU A 269 16.61 -10.38 -4.75
CA LEU A 269 17.42 -9.16 -4.94
C LEU A 269 17.36 -8.19 -3.73
N GLY A 270 16.67 -8.57 -2.66
CA GLY A 270 16.50 -7.75 -1.45
C GLY A 270 15.60 -6.51 -1.62
N LEU A 271 15.08 -6.26 -2.82
CA LEU A 271 14.24 -5.10 -3.14
C LEU A 271 12.88 -5.14 -2.45
N VAL A 272 12.33 -6.32 -2.21
CA VAL A 272 11.12 -6.51 -1.40
C VAL A 272 11.52 -7.18 -0.10
N LYS A 273 11.23 -6.51 1.02
CA LYS A 273 11.52 -6.96 2.38
C LYS A 273 10.46 -7.96 2.84
N GLY A 274 10.90 -9.06 3.45
CA GLY A 274 10.00 -9.99 4.13
C GLY A 274 9.52 -9.43 5.47
N LEU A 275 8.65 -10.19 6.16
CA LEU A 275 8.06 -9.76 7.42
C LEU A 275 9.10 -9.36 8.47
N GLY A 276 10.17 -10.15 8.63
CA GLY A 276 11.23 -9.88 9.60
C GLY A 276 11.99 -8.58 9.29
N GLU A 277 12.27 -8.31 8.02
CA GLU A 277 12.93 -7.08 7.58
C GLU A 277 12.02 -5.86 7.71
N GLN A 278 10.71 -6.00 7.50
CA GLN A 278 9.74 -4.91 7.75
C GLN A 278 9.73 -4.52 9.24
N VAL A 279 9.67 -5.49 10.15
CA VAL A 279 9.74 -5.24 11.61
C VAL A 279 11.09 -4.62 12.00
N SER A 280 12.18 -5.10 11.41
CA SER A 280 13.52 -4.56 11.66
C SER A 280 13.65 -3.11 11.15
N ALA A 281 13.11 -2.82 9.97
CA ALA A 281 13.09 -1.47 9.40
C ALA A 281 12.31 -0.50 10.28
N PHE A 282 11.14 -0.91 10.79
CA PHE A 282 10.40 -0.13 11.78
C PHE A 282 11.23 0.15 13.03
N GLY A 283 11.89 -0.87 13.60
CA GLY A 283 12.72 -0.70 14.78
C GLY A 283 13.86 0.30 14.57
N VAL A 284 14.51 0.27 13.41
CA VAL A 284 15.55 1.26 13.04
C VAL A 284 14.95 2.65 12.87
N ALA A 285 13.82 2.75 12.15
CA ALA A 285 13.12 3.99 11.86
C ALA A 285 12.80 4.76 13.15
N VAL A 286 12.15 4.12 14.12
CA VAL A 286 11.73 4.79 15.35
C VAL A 286 12.88 5.04 16.31
N ARG A 287 13.82 4.10 16.50
CA ARG A 287 14.96 4.29 17.43
C ARG A 287 15.84 5.47 17.04
N ASN A 288 16.06 5.66 15.74
CA ASN A 288 16.97 6.69 15.26
C ASN A 288 16.30 8.06 15.11
N ASN A 289 15.00 8.10 14.82
CA ASN A 289 14.39 9.32 14.28
C ASN A 289 13.13 9.79 15.01
N ALA A 290 12.36 8.89 15.62
CA ALA A 290 11.13 9.26 16.32
C ALA A 290 11.45 9.83 17.71
N GLN A 291 10.95 11.02 18.00
CA GLN A 291 11.17 11.69 19.28
C GLN A 291 10.02 11.43 20.22
N GLY A 292 10.32 11.02 21.46
CA GLY A 292 9.30 10.78 22.49
C GLY A 292 8.38 9.58 22.21
N TYR A 293 8.70 8.73 21.24
CA TYR A 293 7.84 7.65 20.79
C TYR A 293 7.60 6.59 21.88
N ARG A 294 6.33 6.35 22.18
CA ARG A 294 5.85 5.35 23.13
C ARG A 294 5.31 4.12 22.41
N ILE A 295 6.17 3.12 22.24
CA ILE A 295 5.84 1.89 21.50
C ILE A 295 4.67 1.11 22.11
N GLU A 296 4.48 1.18 23.43
CA GLU A 296 3.40 0.50 24.13
C GLU A 296 2.01 1.09 23.81
N ARG A 297 1.94 2.32 23.28
CA ARG A 297 0.69 3.00 22.87
C ARG A 297 0.35 2.79 21.38
N THR A 298 1.07 1.92 20.70
CA THR A 298 0.87 1.61 19.28
C THR A 298 0.08 0.31 19.12
N LEU A 299 -0.95 0.35 18.27
CA LEU A 299 -1.62 -0.86 17.78
C LEU A 299 -0.86 -1.38 16.56
N PHE A 300 -0.19 -2.52 16.69
CA PHE A 300 0.49 -3.18 15.58
C PHE A 300 -0.46 -4.09 14.84
N THR A 301 -0.38 -4.13 13.52
CA THR A 301 -1.16 -5.08 12.70
C THR A 301 -0.23 -5.90 11.81
N ILE A 302 -0.44 -7.21 11.73
CA ILE A 302 0.29 -8.12 10.85
C ILE A 302 -0.70 -8.89 9.98
N PHE A 303 -0.56 -8.75 8.66
CA PHE A 303 -1.30 -9.56 7.70
C PHE A 303 -0.40 -9.93 6.51
N THR A 304 0.16 -11.14 6.53
CA THR A 304 1.05 -11.66 5.48
C THR A 304 1.01 -13.18 5.44
N GLY A 305 1.51 -13.76 4.36
CA GLY A 305 1.60 -15.22 4.14
C GLY A 305 0.72 -15.72 2.98
N ALA A 306 -0.18 -14.89 2.46
CA ALA A 306 -1.00 -15.28 1.31
C ALA A 306 -0.13 -15.46 0.05
N ASN A 307 0.81 -14.53 -0.20
CA ASN A 307 1.79 -14.65 -1.30
C ASN A 307 2.71 -15.88 -1.14
N ASP A 308 3.10 -16.21 0.09
CA ASP A 308 3.90 -17.40 0.39
C ASP A 308 3.20 -18.70 -0.02
N VAL A 309 1.89 -18.77 0.23
CA VAL A 309 1.06 -19.92 -0.13
C VAL A 309 0.78 -19.94 -1.64
N MET A 310 0.39 -18.81 -2.24
CA MET A 310 -0.07 -18.73 -3.63
C MET A 310 1.07 -18.70 -4.66
N THR A 311 2.22 -18.12 -4.31
CA THR A 311 3.26 -17.75 -5.28
C THR A 311 4.63 -18.31 -4.94
N TYR A 312 5.05 -18.24 -3.68
CA TYR A 312 6.41 -18.64 -3.30
C TYR A 312 6.54 -20.11 -2.88
N ASN A 313 5.40 -20.79 -2.73
CA ASN A 313 5.31 -22.17 -2.26
C ASN A 313 6.06 -22.41 -0.93
N THR A 314 6.16 -21.38 -0.07
CA THR A 314 6.86 -21.46 1.20
C THR A 314 6.22 -22.54 2.09
N PRO A 315 7.00 -23.35 2.81
CA PRO A 315 6.45 -24.31 3.77
C PRO A 315 5.67 -23.62 4.89
N ALA A 316 4.54 -24.20 5.32
CA ALA A 316 3.71 -23.63 6.38
C ALA A 316 4.49 -23.36 7.68
N ALA A 317 5.37 -24.29 8.07
CA ALA A 317 6.20 -24.15 9.27
C ALA A 317 7.14 -22.93 9.21
N GLN A 318 7.66 -22.59 8.02
CA GLN A 318 8.50 -21.42 7.83
C GLN A 318 7.68 -20.13 7.95
N ILE A 319 6.45 -20.11 7.41
CA ILE A 319 5.52 -18.98 7.55
C ILE A 319 5.20 -18.74 9.03
N VAL A 320 4.84 -19.80 9.77
CA VAL A 320 4.52 -19.74 11.20
C VAL A 320 5.73 -19.26 12.02
N SER A 321 6.92 -19.82 11.76
CA SER A 321 8.16 -19.42 12.45
C SER A 321 8.51 -17.95 12.20
N ALA A 322 8.31 -17.45 10.98
CA ALA A 322 8.55 -16.03 10.69
C ALA A 322 7.58 -15.10 11.44
N HIS A 323 6.30 -15.49 11.57
CA HIS A 323 5.34 -14.75 12.38
C HIS A 323 5.72 -14.75 13.86
N GLU A 324 6.11 -15.90 14.41
CA GLU A 324 6.60 -15.99 15.79
C GLU A 324 7.80 -15.07 16.03
N ASN A 325 8.78 -15.09 15.14
CA ASN A 325 9.98 -14.24 15.24
C ASN A 325 9.63 -12.75 15.17
N ALA A 326 8.72 -12.37 14.27
CA ALA A 326 8.25 -10.99 14.14
C ALA A 326 7.51 -10.52 15.41
N LEU A 327 6.60 -11.34 15.94
CA LEU A 327 5.85 -11.05 17.16
C LEU A 327 6.79 -10.94 18.37
N THR A 328 7.70 -11.89 18.54
CA THR A 328 8.69 -11.88 19.61
C THR A 328 9.60 -10.65 19.51
N SER A 329 10.02 -10.28 18.30
CA SER A 329 10.80 -9.06 18.08
C SER A 329 10.04 -7.79 18.47
N LEU A 330 8.76 -7.66 18.11
CA LEU A 330 7.93 -6.52 18.51
C LEU A 330 7.73 -6.46 20.03
N LEU A 331 7.43 -7.59 20.67
CA LEU A 331 7.27 -7.68 22.12
C LEU A 331 8.54 -7.27 22.87
N ASN A 332 9.70 -7.77 22.44
CA ASN A 332 11.01 -7.41 22.96
C ASN A 332 11.34 -5.92 22.77
N GLN A 333 10.86 -5.31 21.67
CA GLN A 333 11.00 -3.87 21.44
C GLN A 333 10.06 -3.02 22.32
N GLY A 334 9.08 -3.62 22.99
CA GLY A 334 8.15 -2.93 23.88
C GLY A 334 6.70 -2.87 23.37
N ALA A 335 6.38 -3.47 22.23
CA ALA A 335 5.01 -3.53 21.73
C ALA A 335 4.09 -4.27 22.72
N ARG A 336 2.88 -3.75 22.92
CA ARG A 336 1.90 -4.35 23.85
C ARG A 336 0.56 -4.68 23.22
N HIS A 337 0.26 -4.15 22.04
CA HIS A 337 -1.02 -4.40 21.39
C HIS A 337 -0.78 -4.79 19.94
N ILE A 338 -1.04 -6.06 19.62
CA ILE A 338 -0.78 -6.61 18.29
C ILE A 338 -2.03 -7.34 17.80
N VAL A 339 -2.42 -7.08 16.56
CA VAL A 339 -3.44 -7.82 15.83
C VAL A 339 -2.75 -8.62 14.73
N VAL A 340 -2.97 -9.92 14.73
CA VAL A 340 -2.52 -10.81 13.67
C VAL A 340 -3.75 -11.31 12.93
N MET A 341 -3.74 -11.23 11.61
CA MET A 341 -4.81 -11.73 10.77
C MET A 341 -4.51 -13.18 10.37
N LYS A 342 -5.45 -14.10 10.61
CA LYS A 342 -5.39 -15.43 9.97
C LYS A 342 -5.41 -15.28 8.45
N LEU A 343 -4.82 -16.23 7.74
CA LEU A 343 -4.90 -16.28 6.28
C LEU A 343 -6.34 -16.61 5.83
N PRO A 344 -6.94 -15.86 4.90
CA PRO A 344 -8.20 -16.25 4.28
C PRO A 344 -8.00 -17.52 3.43
N ASP A 345 -9.10 -18.20 3.09
CA ASP A 345 -9.03 -19.28 2.10
C ASP A 345 -8.72 -18.70 0.72
N VAL A 346 -7.43 -18.62 0.38
CA VAL A 346 -6.97 -18.08 -0.91
C VAL A 346 -7.52 -18.87 -2.11
N THR A 347 -7.95 -20.12 -1.90
CA THR A 347 -8.56 -20.97 -2.94
C THR A 347 -9.96 -20.49 -3.35
N LYS A 348 -10.55 -19.58 -2.57
CA LYS A 348 -11.85 -18.94 -2.87
C LYS A 348 -11.74 -17.66 -3.68
N THR A 349 -10.53 -17.20 -3.95
CA THR A 349 -10.33 -16.04 -4.84
C THR A 349 -10.73 -16.39 -6.28
N PRO A 350 -11.14 -15.41 -7.10
CA PRO A 350 -11.51 -15.67 -8.49
C PRO A 350 -10.40 -16.34 -9.31
N ARG A 351 -9.13 -16.15 -8.94
CA ARG A 351 -7.98 -16.84 -9.55
C ARG A 351 -8.08 -18.37 -9.46
N TYR A 352 -8.57 -18.91 -8.34
CA TYR A 352 -8.54 -20.35 -8.06
C TYR A 352 -9.92 -20.97 -7.92
N VAL A 353 -11.01 -20.19 -7.98
CA VAL A 353 -12.37 -20.70 -7.74
C VAL A 353 -12.78 -21.83 -8.70
N ASN A 354 -12.21 -21.84 -9.91
CA ASN A 354 -12.42 -22.88 -10.93
C ASN A 354 -11.28 -23.92 -10.99
N ASP A 355 -10.27 -23.82 -10.11
CA ASP A 355 -9.17 -24.77 -10.04
C ASP A 355 -9.52 -25.96 -9.13
N HIS A 356 -9.54 -27.16 -9.73
CA HIS A 356 -9.85 -28.40 -9.05
C HIS A 356 -8.70 -28.96 -8.20
N ASN A 357 -7.49 -28.40 -8.33
CA ASN A 357 -6.26 -28.89 -7.68
C ASN A 357 -5.78 -27.99 -6.53
N THR A 358 -6.71 -27.46 -5.74
CA THR A 358 -6.42 -26.51 -4.66
C THR A 358 -6.30 -27.14 -3.26
N SER A 359 -6.32 -28.47 -3.16
CA SER A 359 -6.32 -29.19 -1.88
C SER A 359 -5.06 -28.95 -1.05
N GLU A 360 -3.87 -28.99 -1.66
CA GLU A 360 -2.59 -28.73 -0.99
C GLU A 360 -2.53 -27.28 -0.49
N MET A 361 -2.96 -26.33 -1.32
CA MET A 361 -3.01 -24.91 -0.95
C MET A 361 -3.92 -24.68 0.27
N ARG A 362 -5.11 -25.30 0.28
CA ARG A 362 -6.04 -25.23 1.41
C ARG A 362 -5.47 -25.88 2.68
N ALA A 363 -4.82 -27.04 2.54
CA ALA A 363 -4.14 -27.70 3.66
C ALA A 363 -3.02 -26.83 4.23
N LYS A 364 -2.27 -26.13 3.38
CA LYS A 364 -1.22 -25.19 3.78
C LYS A 364 -1.79 -23.98 4.53
N VAL A 365 -2.88 -23.37 4.04
CA VAL A 365 -3.60 -22.31 4.76
C VAL A 365 -4.03 -22.79 6.15
N SER A 366 -4.64 -23.97 6.22
CA SER A 366 -5.07 -24.56 7.50
C SER A 366 -3.89 -24.76 8.45
N ALA A 367 -2.78 -25.30 7.97
CA ALA A 367 -1.58 -25.53 8.77
C ALA A 367 -0.97 -24.22 9.28
N VAL A 368 -0.94 -23.16 8.47
CA VAL A 368 -0.49 -21.83 8.91
C VAL A 368 -1.42 -21.29 9.99
N ASN A 369 -2.74 -21.29 9.76
CA ASN A 369 -3.72 -20.75 10.71
C ASN A 369 -3.68 -21.47 12.05
N SER A 370 -3.60 -22.81 12.06
CA SER A 370 -3.43 -23.60 13.29
C SER A 370 -2.11 -23.32 13.99
N GLY A 371 -1.00 -23.19 13.24
CA GLY A 371 0.28 -22.81 13.83
C GLY A 371 0.26 -21.40 14.44
N LEU A 372 -0.47 -20.46 13.84
CA LEU A 372 -0.68 -19.12 14.42
C LEU A 372 -1.52 -19.17 15.70
N ASP A 373 -2.53 -20.03 15.80
CA ASP A 373 -3.26 -20.26 17.05
C ASP A 373 -2.31 -20.68 18.18
N ASP A 374 -1.43 -21.65 17.91
CA ASP A 374 -0.45 -22.15 18.88
C ASP A 374 0.58 -21.07 19.29
N VAL A 375 1.12 -20.34 18.31
CA VAL A 375 2.09 -19.26 18.55
C VAL A 375 1.47 -18.14 19.39
N VAL A 376 0.28 -17.66 19.02
CA VAL A 376 -0.39 -16.57 19.73
C VAL A 376 -0.78 -16.99 21.15
N SER A 377 -1.32 -18.20 21.32
CA SER A 377 -1.65 -18.75 22.65
C SER A 377 -0.41 -18.77 23.56
N ARG A 378 0.70 -19.30 23.06
CA ARG A 378 1.96 -19.37 23.82
C ARG A 378 2.53 -17.99 24.14
N LEU A 379 2.57 -17.08 23.18
CA LEU A 379 3.11 -15.73 23.41
C LEU A 379 2.23 -14.94 24.39
N ASN A 380 0.90 -15.04 24.30
CA ASN A 380 0.01 -14.43 25.29
C ASN A 380 0.21 -15.04 26.69
N SER A 381 0.44 -16.35 26.81
CA SER A 381 0.78 -16.96 28.10
C SER A 381 2.11 -16.46 28.66
N GLN A 382 3.10 -16.19 27.81
CA GLN A 382 4.43 -15.72 28.23
C GLN A 382 4.47 -14.22 28.56
N TRP A 383 3.73 -13.41 27.81
CA TRP A 383 3.81 -11.95 27.85
C TRP A 383 2.60 -11.26 28.47
N GLY A 384 1.50 -11.98 28.72
CA GLY A 384 0.27 -11.42 29.30
C GLY A 384 0.49 -10.78 30.67
N GLY A 385 1.42 -11.30 31.47
CA GLY A 385 1.83 -10.68 32.74
C GLY A 385 2.54 -9.32 32.60
N GLN A 386 2.95 -8.95 31.39
CA GLN A 386 3.56 -7.65 31.06
C GLN A 386 2.58 -6.72 30.33
N SER A 387 1.27 -6.98 30.48
CA SER A 387 0.19 -6.26 29.82
C SER A 387 0.28 -6.27 28.28
N ALA A 388 0.89 -7.30 27.70
CA ALA A 388 0.89 -7.50 26.26
C ALA A 388 -0.31 -8.35 25.85
N THR A 389 -0.94 -7.99 24.74
CA THR A 389 -2.04 -8.74 24.14
C THR A 389 -1.84 -8.86 22.65
N ILE A 390 -1.79 -10.10 22.17
CA ILE A 390 -1.84 -10.45 20.76
C ILE A 390 -3.24 -11.00 20.47
N THR A 391 -4.00 -10.29 19.64
CA THR A 391 -5.30 -10.74 19.15
C THR A 391 -5.11 -11.43 17.80
N LEU A 392 -5.54 -12.68 17.69
CA LEU A 392 -5.56 -13.40 16.42
C LEU A 392 -6.96 -13.30 15.82
N PHE A 393 -7.13 -12.43 14.83
CA PHE A 393 -8.40 -12.23 14.17
C PHE A 393 -8.65 -13.31 13.12
N ASP A 394 -9.82 -13.97 13.19
CA ASP A 394 -10.20 -15.06 12.28
C ASP A 394 -10.74 -14.54 10.94
N THR A 395 -9.84 -13.96 10.14
CA THR A 395 -10.13 -13.52 8.77
C THR A 395 -10.61 -14.66 7.89
N TYR A 396 -10.19 -15.90 8.15
CA TYR A 396 -10.61 -17.09 7.40
C TYR A 396 -12.12 -17.29 7.52
N SER A 397 -12.62 -17.36 8.76
CA SER A 397 -14.05 -17.49 9.02
C SER A 397 -14.82 -16.27 8.51
N LYS A 398 -14.27 -15.06 8.68
CA LYS A 398 -14.93 -13.82 8.24
C LYS A 398 -15.11 -13.74 6.72
N PHE A 399 -14.08 -14.06 5.93
CA PHE A 399 -14.21 -14.10 4.47
C PHE A 399 -15.20 -15.18 4.02
N ASN A 400 -15.18 -16.36 4.65
CA ASN A 400 -16.15 -17.40 4.36
C ASN A 400 -17.58 -17.01 4.72
N GLU A 401 -17.77 -16.12 5.68
CA GLU A 401 -19.07 -15.52 5.99
C GLU A 401 -19.54 -14.58 4.87
N PHE A 402 -18.67 -13.68 4.39
CA PHE A 402 -18.99 -12.79 3.26
C PHE A 402 -19.38 -13.58 2.01
N LEU A 403 -18.68 -14.69 1.72
CA LEU A 403 -18.97 -15.56 0.58
C LEU A 403 -20.33 -16.28 0.73
N ARG A 404 -20.69 -16.74 1.94
CA ARG A 404 -21.92 -17.50 2.17
C ARG A 404 -23.17 -16.63 2.34
N ASN A 405 -23.01 -15.44 2.90
CA ASN A 405 -24.11 -14.54 3.25
C ASN A 405 -23.95 -13.15 2.61
N PRO A 406 -23.72 -13.04 1.28
CA PRO A 406 -23.36 -11.77 0.66
C PRO A 406 -24.45 -10.69 0.79
N GLY A 407 -25.73 -11.09 0.79
CA GLY A 407 -26.86 -10.17 0.97
C GLY A 407 -26.86 -9.46 2.32
N ALA A 408 -26.33 -10.06 3.39
CA ALA A 408 -26.20 -9.41 4.70
C ALA A 408 -25.21 -8.23 4.69
N TYR A 409 -24.37 -8.17 3.66
CA TYR A 409 -23.30 -7.18 3.49
C TYR A 409 -23.56 -6.23 2.32
N ASN A 410 -24.75 -6.31 1.70
CA ASN A 410 -25.12 -5.63 0.46
C ASN A 410 -24.17 -5.96 -0.71
N MET A 411 -23.62 -7.19 -0.73
CA MET A 411 -22.83 -7.69 -1.85
C MET A 411 -23.70 -8.51 -2.79
N THR A 412 -23.52 -8.30 -4.09
CA THR A 412 -24.22 -9.05 -5.14
C THR A 412 -23.28 -9.93 -5.95
N ASN A 413 -21.97 -9.67 -5.93
CA ASN A 413 -20.98 -10.51 -6.59
C ASN A 413 -19.82 -10.84 -5.64
N VAL A 414 -19.63 -12.13 -5.37
CA VAL A 414 -18.58 -12.62 -4.47
C VAL A 414 -17.71 -13.70 -5.08
N THR A 415 -17.80 -13.92 -6.39
CA THR A 415 -17.11 -15.01 -7.10
C THR A 415 -16.28 -14.53 -8.28
N SER A 416 -16.64 -13.41 -8.90
CA SER A 416 -15.92 -12.82 -10.03
C SER A 416 -15.22 -11.52 -9.65
N PRO A 417 -14.09 -11.19 -10.29
CA PRO A 417 -13.45 -9.89 -10.08
C PRO A 417 -14.32 -8.77 -10.69
N CYS A 418 -14.22 -7.57 -10.12
CA CYS A 418 -14.78 -6.39 -10.75
C CYS A 418 -13.94 -5.95 -11.97
N ILE A 419 -12.60 -6.07 -11.88
CA ILE A 419 -11.68 -5.89 -13.01
C ILE A 419 -12.02 -6.90 -14.11
N GLN A 420 -12.12 -6.39 -15.33
CA GLN A 420 -12.44 -7.18 -16.51
C GLN A 420 -11.16 -7.60 -17.23
N TYR A 421 -10.93 -8.90 -17.26
CA TYR A 421 -9.81 -9.51 -17.97
C TYR A 421 -10.29 -9.96 -19.35
N ASN A 422 -9.79 -9.32 -20.42
CA ASN A 422 -10.09 -9.69 -21.81
C ASN A 422 -9.30 -10.95 -22.25
N GLY A 423 -9.28 -11.99 -21.42
CA GLY A 423 -8.54 -13.24 -21.66
C GLY A 423 -7.03 -13.18 -21.38
N ASP A 424 -6.47 -12.00 -21.08
CA ASP A 424 -5.05 -11.83 -20.75
C ASP A 424 -4.86 -11.40 -19.30
N THR A 425 -4.27 -12.27 -18.49
CA THR A 425 -3.84 -11.99 -17.11
C THR A 425 -2.33 -11.75 -17.01
N SER A 426 -1.63 -11.68 -18.15
CA SER A 426 -0.23 -11.27 -18.20
C SER A 426 -0.18 -9.79 -17.81
N PHE A 427 0.82 -9.40 -17.00
CA PHE A 427 1.02 -8.01 -16.58
C PHE A 427 -0.17 -7.40 -15.82
N ASP A 428 -0.95 -8.21 -15.07
CA ASP A 428 -2.18 -7.82 -14.35
C ASP A 428 -2.13 -6.40 -13.77
N TYR A 429 -1.06 -6.09 -13.04
CA TYR A 429 -0.93 -4.83 -12.30
C TYR A 429 -0.16 -3.73 -13.03
N LEU A 430 0.29 -3.95 -14.28
CA LEU A 430 1.08 -2.99 -15.06
C LEU A 430 0.28 -2.29 -16.16
N VAL A 431 -0.87 -2.85 -16.54
CA VAL A 431 -1.70 -2.33 -17.62
C VAL A 431 -3.01 -1.78 -17.10
N SER A 432 -3.50 -0.76 -17.79
CA SER A 432 -4.81 -0.15 -17.53
C SER A 432 -5.92 -1.14 -17.89
N ARG A 433 -6.88 -1.38 -16.99
CA ARG A 433 -7.99 -2.34 -17.14
C ARG A 433 -9.36 -1.66 -17.06
N HIS A 434 -10.35 -2.23 -17.74
CA HIS A 434 -11.75 -1.90 -17.48
C HIS A 434 -12.22 -2.61 -16.22
N PHE A 435 -13.25 -2.08 -15.58
CA PHE A 435 -13.85 -2.68 -14.39
C PHE A 435 -15.34 -2.41 -14.33
N CYS A 436 -16.02 -3.21 -13.52
CA CYS A 436 -17.46 -3.21 -13.34
C CYS A 436 -18.01 -1.87 -12.81
N GLU A 437 -19.29 -1.61 -13.12
CA GLU A 437 -20.08 -0.61 -12.42
C GLU A 437 -20.55 -1.17 -11.06
N ASN A 438 -20.86 -0.30 -10.10
CA ASN A 438 -21.29 -0.70 -8.74
C ASN A 438 -20.29 -1.59 -8.00
N TYR A 439 -18.99 -1.29 -8.11
CA TYR A 439 -17.90 -2.03 -7.45
C TYR A 439 -18.05 -2.16 -5.92
N ASP A 440 -18.85 -1.31 -5.28
CA ASP A 440 -19.17 -1.43 -3.85
C ASP A 440 -20.03 -2.65 -3.52
N ASN A 441 -20.67 -3.28 -4.52
CA ASN A 441 -21.43 -4.52 -4.34
C ASN A 441 -20.59 -5.77 -4.65
N TYR A 442 -19.30 -5.60 -4.97
CA TYR A 442 -18.37 -6.69 -5.28
C TYR A 442 -17.47 -7.00 -4.08
N LEU A 443 -17.23 -8.29 -3.83
CA LEU A 443 -16.25 -8.72 -2.83
C LEU A 443 -14.82 -8.52 -3.31
N PHE A 444 -14.55 -8.92 -4.56
CA PHE A 444 -13.23 -8.93 -5.18
C PHE A 444 -13.07 -7.78 -6.18
N TRP A 445 -11.96 -7.04 -6.04
CA TRP A 445 -11.56 -6.04 -7.01
C TRP A 445 -10.96 -6.68 -8.24
N ASP A 446 -9.90 -7.46 -8.04
CA ASP A 446 -9.18 -8.18 -9.08
C ASP A 446 -9.23 -9.69 -8.79
N THR A 447 -8.43 -10.50 -9.48
CA THR A 447 -8.50 -11.96 -9.32
C THR A 447 -8.12 -12.47 -7.93
N VAL A 448 -7.51 -11.66 -7.07
CA VAL A 448 -7.07 -12.08 -5.72
C VAL A 448 -7.39 -11.07 -4.62
N HIS A 449 -7.43 -9.77 -4.92
CA HIS A 449 -7.60 -8.73 -3.91
C HIS A 449 -9.06 -8.33 -3.71
N PRO A 450 -9.46 -8.04 -2.45
CA PRO A 450 -10.79 -7.56 -2.14
C PRO A 450 -11.00 -6.10 -2.56
N THR A 451 -12.26 -5.68 -2.72
CA THR A 451 -12.63 -4.28 -2.90
C THR A 451 -12.42 -3.47 -1.60
N SER A 452 -12.35 -2.15 -1.72
CA SER A 452 -12.27 -1.25 -0.57
C SER A 452 -13.49 -1.38 0.35
N ARG A 453 -14.66 -1.72 -0.21
CA ARG A 453 -15.85 -2.05 0.57
C ARG A 453 -15.62 -3.27 1.46
N THR A 454 -15.07 -4.35 0.90
CA THR A 454 -14.72 -5.56 1.68
C THR A 454 -13.66 -5.25 2.72
N HIS A 455 -12.64 -4.44 2.38
CA HIS A 455 -11.67 -3.96 3.36
C HIS A 455 -12.30 -3.16 4.50
N LYS A 456 -13.31 -2.32 4.21
CA LYS A 456 -14.06 -1.61 5.25
C LYS A 456 -14.80 -2.57 6.17
N LEU A 457 -15.52 -3.55 5.61
CA LEU A 457 -16.23 -4.55 6.42
C LEU A 457 -15.28 -5.36 7.30
N LEU A 458 -14.08 -5.67 6.79
CA LEU A 458 -13.03 -6.33 7.55
C LEU A 458 -12.55 -5.45 8.71
N ALA A 459 -12.28 -4.17 8.46
CA ALA A 459 -11.88 -3.22 9.50
C ALA A 459 -12.96 -3.06 10.57
N ASP A 460 -14.23 -2.95 10.18
CA ASP A 460 -15.38 -2.85 11.09
C ASP A 460 -15.54 -4.12 11.95
N ALA A 461 -15.17 -5.29 11.41
CA ALA A 461 -15.15 -6.55 12.15
C ALA A 461 -13.97 -6.64 13.14
N VAL A 462 -12.78 -6.16 12.76
CA VAL A 462 -11.63 -6.06 13.67
C VAL A 462 -11.93 -5.10 14.82
N MET A 463 -12.57 -3.96 14.55
CA MET A 463 -13.00 -3.01 15.59
C MET A 463 -13.93 -3.66 16.62
N ASN A 464 -14.83 -4.56 16.17
CA ASN A 464 -15.69 -5.33 17.07
C ASN A 464 -14.90 -6.31 17.93
N GLU A 465 -14.00 -7.07 17.32
CA GLU A 465 -13.17 -8.06 18.03
C GLU A 465 -12.37 -7.40 19.16
N LEU A 466 -11.85 -6.20 18.89
CA LEU A 466 -11.05 -5.45 19.85
C LEU A 466 -11.89 -4.67 20.88
N ASN A 467 -13.23 -4.67 20.75
CA ASN A 467 -14.15 -3.86 21.57
C ASN A 467 -13.82 -2.36 21.56
N LEU A 468 -13.48 -1.80 20.39
CA LEU A 468 -13.04 -0.41 20.23
C LEU A 468 -14.11 0.54 19.68
N ARG A 469 -15.40 0.14 19.76
CA ARG A 469 -16.52 0.95 19.27
C ARG A 469 -16.98 2.03 20.23
#